data_AF-A0A6A6KH29-F1
#
_entry.id   AF-A0A6A6KH29-F1
#
_cell.length_a   1.000
_cell.length_b   1.000
_cell.length_c   1.000
_cell.angle_alpha   90.00
_cell.angle_beta   90.00
_cell.angle_gamma   90.00
#
_symmetry.space_group_name_H-M   'P 1'
#
loop_
_entity.id
_entity.type
_entity.pdbx_description
1 polymer ?
#
loop_
_entity_poly.entity_id
_entity_poly.type
_entity_poly.pdbx_seq_one_letter_code
_entity_poly.pdbx_strand_id
1 'polypeptide(L)'
;MEELEVADLCDNNLEGTLPQWLADTDIKYLLLSNNKFSGSLPPHLFQSQSFLALILSYNNLSGALPETIGEASRMKILILSSNRFFGTVPPSISKLGLRLLDLSCNKFSGNEFPIFNPNSSLAYIDFSFNKLSGEVPVTFPLVVKVLLLNENEFSGVLPQEIAKFSQLQYLNLQSNNIGGEIPNFLSQMSSLIILNLRNNSFNGSIPISLSNLSALQILDLSYNNLSGKIPLGFGNLTGMINNHDVPAKPFGQIPFPSSIAMARHVNRTSFWDGKVHILQNLEVFWKKFEQGLPIQNIQIYTFLDLSNNQLSGEIPDSLGRLKSLKSLNLSNNNFFGGIPWSFGGLQRIESLDLSHNNFSGEIPHTFENLLQLSNLDLSNNKLEGRIPGGSQMDRMNDPNSYANNSGLCGMQIKLPCEEIPSKPKQVKEKMVKKSKSSETWFSWKMVVIGYPFGFLSTILALYVSDYFYIA
;
A
#
# COMPACT_ATOMS: atom_id res chain seq x y z
N MET A 1 3.86 36.24 -29.04
CA MET A 1 4.00 34.78 -28.88
C MET A 1 2.64 34.21 -29.20
N GLU A 2 2.56 33.31 -30.17
CA GLU A 2 1.36 32.50 -30.43
C GLU A 2 0.86 31.88 -29.12
N GLU A 3 -0.46 31.71 -28.98
CA GLU A 3 -1.20 31.34 -27.77
C GLU A 3 -0.58 30.14 -27.03
N LEU A 4 0.30 30.41 -26.06
CA LEU A 4 0.92 29.38 -25.23
C LEU A 4 -0.12 28.84 -24.25
N GLU A 5 -0.83 27.78 -24.63
CA GLU A 5 -1.83 27.15 -23.76
C GLU A 5 -1.21 26.27 -22.65
N VAL A 6 0.00 25.75 -22.90
CA VAL A 6 0.70 24.81 -22.00
C VAL A 6 2.11 25.33 -21.75
N ALA A 7 2.45 25.51 -20.48
CA ALA A 7 3.81 25.78 -20.04
C ALA A 7 4.28 24.63 -19.16
N ASP A 8 5.02 23.69 -19.76
CA ASP A 8 5.69 22.60 -19.05
C ASP A 8 7.18 22.91 -18.88
N LEU A 9 7.59 23.17 -17.64
CA LEU A 9 8.97 23.40 -17.24
C LEU A 9 9.36 22.50 -16.06
N CYS A 10 8.75 21.30 -15.96
CA CYS A 10 9.06 20.36 -14.90
C CYS A 10 10.51 19.85 -14.96
N ASP A 11 11.01 19.32 -13.83
CA ASP A 11 12.29 18.61 -13.74
C ASP A 11 13.49 19.45 -14.19
N ASN A 12 13.52 20.70 -13.73
CA ASN A 12 14.60 21.64 -13.99
C ASN A 12 15.21 22.15 -12.66
N ASN A 13 16.16 23.07 -12.76
CA ASN A 13 16.75 23.76 -11.62
C ASN A 13 16.27 25.22 -11.50
N LEU A 14 15.07 25.53 -12.01
CA LEU A 14 14.55 26.90 -11.99
C LEU A 14 14.35 27.38 -10.56
N GLU A 15 14.74 28.62 -10.29
CA GLU A 15 14.71 29.23 -8.95
C GLU A 15 14.04 30.61 -8.99
N GLY A 16 13.95 31.25 -7.81
CA GLY A 16 13.27 32.52 -7.64
C GLY A 16 11.79 32.35 -7.26
N THR A 17 11.04 33.45 -7.33
CA THR A 17 9.59 33.45 -7.03
C THR A 17 8.77 33.29 -8.29
N LEU A 18 7.53 32.84 -8.17
CA LEU A 18 6.60 32.85 -9.30
C LEU A 18 6.35 34.29 -9.79
N PRO A 19 6.59 34.59 -11.08
CA PRO A 19 6.39 35.93 -11.60
C PRO A 19 4.92 36.34 -11.59
N GLN A 20 4.66 37.60 -11.24
CA GLN A 20 3.29 38.13 -11.16
C GLN A 20 2.57 38.15 -12.52
N TRP A 21 3.31 38.38 -13.60
CA TRP A 21 2.76 38.43 -14.96
C TRP A 21 2.14 37.10 -15.43
N LEU A 22 2.37 35.97 -14.73
CA LEU A 22 1.69 34.70 -15.04
C LEU A 22 0.16 34.82 -14.99
N ALA A 23 -0.35 35.70 -14.13
CA ALA A 23 -1.78 35.97 -14.03
C ALA A 23 -2.38 36.56 -15.32
N ASP A 24 -1.57 37.28 -16.09
CA ASP A 24 -1.97 38.00 -17.31
C ASP A 24 -1.76 37.17 -18.58
N THR A 25 -1.47 35.88 -18.43
CA THR A 25 -1.25 34.97 -19.56
C THR A 25 -2.49 34.13 -19.87
N ASP A 26 -2.58 33.68 -21.12
CA ASP A 26 -3.59 32.72 -21.57
C ASP A 26 -3.21 31.25 -21.32
N ILE A 27 -2.23 31.02 -20.44
CA ILE A 27 -1.79 29.67 -20.09
C ILE A 27 -2.95 28.94 -19.40
N LYS A 28 -3.29 27.76 -19.92
CA LYS A 28 -4.30 26.87 -19.36
C LYS A 28 -3.68 25.82 -18.44
N TYR A 29 -2.47 25.38 -18.75
CA TYR A 29 -1.76 24.33 -18.01
C TYR A 29 -0.38 24.83 -17.62
N LEU A 30 -0.17 25.07 -16.32
CA LEU A 30 1.12 25.48 -15.79
C LEU A 30 1.72 24.34 -14.97
N LEU A 31 2.76 23.71 -15.52
CA LEU A 31 3.47 22.58 -14.92
C LEU A 31 4.89 23.02 -14.57
N LEU A 32 5.16 23.20 -13.26
CA LEU A 32 6.44 23.70 -12.75
C LEU A 32 7.05 22.77 -11.69
N SER A 33 6.65 21.51 -11.69
CA SER A 33 7.06 20.57 -10.65
C SER A 33 8.55 20.24 -10.67
N ASN A 34 9.07 19.83 -9.51
CA ASN A 34 10.48 19.42 -9.35
C ASN A 34 11.45 20.51 -9.81
N ASN A 35 11.36 21.67 -9.17
CA ASN A 35 12.21 22.83 -9.36
C ASN A 35 12.60 23.39 -7.98
N LYS A 36 13.15 24.62 -7.94
CA LYS A 36 13.57 25.31 -6.71
C LYS A 36 12.80 26.61 -6.49
N PHE A 37 11.60 26.76 -7.07
CA PHE A 37 10.76 27.95 -6.87
C PHE A 37 10.47 28.16 -5.38
N SER A 38 10.44 29.41 -4.95
CA SER A 38 10.29 29.81 -3.55
C SER A 38 9.38 31.03 -3.40
N GLY A 39 9.18 31.50 -2.17
CA GLY A 39 8.22 32.57 -1.90
C GLY A 39 6.77 32.09 -1.90
N SER A 40 5.83 33.02 -1.83
CA SER A 40 4.39 32.73 -1.78
C SER A 40 3.74 32.74 -3.16
N LEU A 41 2.59 32.07 -3.29
CA LEU A 41 1.75 32.21 -4.48
C LEU A 41 1.24 33.66 -4.57
N PRO A 42 1.45 34.36 -5.69
CA PRO A 42 0.94 35.71 -5.85
C PRO A 42 -0.61 35.67 -5.90
N PRO A 43 -1.33 36.46 -5.08
CA PRO A 43 -2.80 36.42 -5.04
C PRO A 43 -3.46 36.64 -6.41
N HIS A 44 -2.86 37.50 -7.25
CA HIS A 44 -3.34 37.80 -8.60
C HIS A 44 -3.32 36.58 -9.53
N LEU A 45 -2.50 35.55 -9.26
CA LEU A 45 -2.42 34.33 -10.08
C LEU A 45 -3.78 33.67 -10.31
N PHE A 46 -4.64 33.72 -9.29
CA PHE A 46 -5.95 33.08 -9.30
C PHE A 46 -7.07 33.92 -9.94
N GLN A 47 -6.74 35.13 -10.40
CA GLN A 47 -7.65 35.96 -11.20
C GLN A 47 -7.62 35.59 -12.69
N SER A 48 -6.61 34.82 -13.12
CA SER A 48 -6.55 34.32 -14.50
C SER A 48 -7.79 33.50 -14.81
N GLN A 49 -8.45 33.86 -15.91
CA GLN A 49 -9.62 33.15 -16.43
C GLN A 49 -9.26 32.04 -17.42
N SER A 50 -7.98 31.66 -17.48
CA SER A 50 -7.48 30.66 -18.43
C SER A 50 -7.04 29.36 -17.75
N PHE A 51 -6.54 29.40 -16.50
CA PHE A 51 -6.02 28.22 -15.82
C PHE A 51 -7.05 27.09 -15.64
N LEU A 52 -6.71 25.93 -16.19
CA LEU A 52 -7.39 24.64 -15.99
C LEU A 52 -6.60 23.74 -15.04
N ALA A 53 -5.27 23.79 -15.08
CA ALA A 53 -4.40 23.02 -14.19
C ALA A 53 -3.22 23.86 -13.69
N LEU A 54 -3.01 23.82 -12.37
CA LEU A 54 -1.85 24.40 -11.71
C LEU A 54 -1.12 23.30 -10.93
N ILE A 55 0.09 22.97 -11.38
CA ILE A 55 0.87 21.83 -10.85
C ILE A 55 2.25 22.32 -10.48
N LEU A 56 2.47 22.44 -9.17
CA LEU A 56 3.64 23.11 -8.56
C LEU A 56 4.39 22.20 -7.59
N SER A 57 4.16 20.88 -7.63
CA SER A 57 4.71 19.96 -6.63
C SER A 57 6.23 19.95 -6.58
N TYR A 58 6.81 19.59 -5.44
CA TYR A 58 8.27 19.46 -5.27
C TYR A 58 9.00 20.77 -5.59
N ASN A 59 8.65 21.82 -4.84
CA ASN A 59 9.33 23.12 -4.86
C ASN A 59 9.59 23.59 -3.42
N ASN A 60 10.13 24.79 -3.27
CA ASN A 60 10.32 25.47 -1.98
C ASN A 60 9.28 26.60 -1.76
N LEU A 61 8.11 26.52 -2.40
CA LEU A 61 7.04 27.52 -2.24
C LEU A 61 6.51 27.49 -0.79
N SER A 62 6.08 28.64 -0.28
CA SER A 62 5.73 28.83 1.12
C SER A 62 4.61 29.87 1.28
N GLY A 63 4.31 30.27 2.51
CA GLY A 63 3.21 31.21 2.78
C GLY A 63 1.86 30.51 2.93
N ALA A 64 0.85 31.29 3.29
CA ALA A 64 -0.54 30.83 3.26
C ALA A 64 -1.09 30.83 1.84
N LEU A 65 -2.04 29.94 1.56
CA LEU A 65 -2.80 30.01 0.32
C LEU A 65 -3.72 31.24 0.38
N PRO A 66 -3.72 32.12 -0.65
CA PRO A 66 -4.55 33.32 -0.65
C PRO A 66 -6.03 32.97 -0.86
N GLU A 67 -6.94 33.73 -0.23
CA GLU A 67 -8.39 33.58 -0.45
C GLU A 67 -8.83 33.86 -1.89
N THR A 68 -8.01 34.59 -2.66
CA THR A 68 -8.25 34.80 -4.09
C THR A 68 -8.22 33.49 -4.89
N ILE A 69 -7.73 32.37 -4.30
CA ILE A 69 -7.76 31.05 -4.93
C ILE A 69 -9.15 30.66 -5.41
N GLY A 70 -10.22 31.06 -4.71
CA GLY A 70 -11.59 30.79 -5.11
C GLY A 70 -12.08 31.54 -6.35
N GLU A 71 -11.30 32.49 -6.89
CA GLU A 71 -11.63 33.25 -8.10
C GLU A 71 -11.27 32.50 -9.39
N ALA A 72 -10.46 31.43 -9.31
CA ALA A 72 -10.00 30.64 -10.45
C ALA A 72 -11.08 29.68 -10.99
N SER A 73 -12.21 30.24 -11.45
CA SER A 73 -13.46 29.55 -11.76
C SER A 73 -13.35 28.34 -12.70
N ARG A 74 -12.35 28.31 -13.58
CA ARG A 74 -12.14 27.25 -14.56
C ARG A 74 -11.22 26.12 -14.08
N MET A 75 -10.50 26.33 -12.99
CA MET A 75 -9.50 25.38 -12.49
C MET A 75 -10.14 24.02 -12.18
N LYS A 76 -9.52 22.96 -12.71
CA LYS A 76 -9.95 21.56 -12.58
C LYS A 76 -8.94 20.71 -11.81
N ILE A 77 -7.65 21.03 -11.91
CA ILE A 77 -6.58 20.35 -11.20
C ILE A 77 -5.75 21.36 -10.43
N LEU A 78 -5.57 21.10 -9.13
CA LEU A 78 -4.66 21.85 -8.29
C LEU A 78 -3.77 20.87 -7.53
N ILE A 79 -2.46 20.91 -7.80
CA ILE A 79 -1.47 20.05 -7.15
C ILE A 79 -0.34 20.93 -6.62
N LEU A 80 -0.28 21.05 -5.29
CA LEU A 80 0.68 21.89 -4.56
C LEU A 80 1.57 21.06 -3.62
N SER A 81 1.58 19.74 -3.80
CA SER A 81 2.20 18.81 -2.86
C SER A 81 3.72 18.96 -2.72
N SER A 82 4.28 18.56 -1.58
CA SER A 82 5.73 18.61 -1.33
C SER A 82 6.29 20.04 -1.49
N ASN A 83 5.72 20.97 -0.72
CA ASN A 83 6.14 22.36 -0.62
C ASN A 83 6.24 22.75 0.88
N ARG A 84 6.24 24.05 1.19
CA ARG A 84 6.31 24.60 2.54
C ARG A 84 5.12 25.51 2.86
N PHE A 85 3.98 25.31 2.20
CA PHE A 85 2.76 26.07 2.47
C PHE A 85 2.28 25.83 3.90
N PHE A 86 1.74 26.85 4.56
CA PHE A 86 1.29 26.78 5.95
C PHE A 86 -0.01 27.56 6.16
N GLY A 87 -0.56 27.54 7.38
CA GLY A 87 -1.83 28.18 7.70
C GLY A 87 -3.01 27.24 7.42
N THR A 88 -4.23 27.77 7.43
CA THR A 88 -5.43 26.99 7.16
C THR A 88 -5.65 26.76 5.66
N VAL A 89 -6.45 25.76 5.32
CA VAL A 89 -6.95 25.60 3.96
C VAL A 89 -8.03 26.66 3.74
N PRO A 90 -7.87 27.61 2.80
CA PRO A 90 -8.78 28.75 2.65
C PRO A 90 -10.19 28.28 2.27
N PRO A 91 -11.27 28.74 2.94
CA PRO A 91 -12.63 28.31 2.63
C PRO A 91 -13.05 28.57 1.18
N SER A 92 -12.51 29.62 0.56
CA SER A 92 -12.77 29.96 -0.85
C SER A 92 -12.38 28.87 -1.85
N ILE A 93 -11.47 27.94 -1.51
CA ILE A 93 -11.11 26.81 -2.38
C ILE A 93 -12.32 25.93 -2.72
N SER A 94 -13.35 25.92 -1.86
CA SER A 94 -14.61 25.20 -2.07
C SER A 94 -15.44 25.72 -3.25
N LYS A 95 -15.19 26.96 -3.70
CA LYS A 95 -15.86 27.57 -4.85
C LYS A 95 -15.35 27.03 -6.18
N LEU A 96 -14.19 26.36 -6.18
CA LEU A 96 -13.59 25.85 -7.38
C LEU A 96 -14.30 24.60 -7.90
N GLY A 97 -14.47 24.52 -9.22
CA GLY A 97 -15.02 23.36 -9.91
C GLY A 97 -14.00 22.23 -10.12
N LEU A 98 -13.22 21.90 -9.09
CA LEU A 98 -12.10 20.95 -9.14
C LEU A 98 -12.56 19.51 -9.46
N ARG A 99 -11.59 18.72 -9.92
CA ARG A 99 -11.66 17.26 -10.07
C ARG A 99 -10.60 16.57 -9.20
N LEU A 100 -9.45 17.22 -9.04
CA LEU A 100 -8.30 16.76 -8.26
C LEU A 100 -7.77 17.91 -7.42
N LEU A 101 -7.66 17.68 -6.12
CA LEU A 101 -7.01 18.56 -5.16
C LEU A 101 -5.95 17.78 -4.39
N ASP A 102 -4.68 18.17 -4.53
CA ASP A 102 -3.56 17.61 -3.78
C ASP A 102 -2.78 18.73 -3.09
N LEU A 103 -2.90 18.79 -1.76
CA LEU A 103 -2.18 19.70 -0.87
C LEU A 103 -1.22 18.94 0.06
N SER A 104 -0.91 17.68 -0.25
CA SER A 104 -0.14 16.80 0.64
C SER A 104 1.30 17.28 0.87
N CYS A 105 1.96 16.75 1.90
CA CYS A 105 3.36 17.04 2.21
C CYS A 105 3.65 18.56 2.29
N ASN A 106 2.89 19.25 3.13
CA ASN A 106 3.03 20.68 3.40
C ASN A 106 3.00 20.91 4.93
N LYS A 107 2.67 22.13 5.38
CA LYS A 107 2.54 22.51 6.79
C LYS A 107 1.16 23.12 7.07
N PHE A 108 0.12 22.74 6.32
CA PHE A 108 -1.24 23.20 6.58
C PHE A 108 -1.69 22.74 7.97
N SER A 109 -2.43 23.60 8.67
CA SER A 109 -2.84 23.39 10.05
C SER A 109 -4.24 23.93 10.30
N GLY A 110 -4.81 23.60 11.46
CA GLY A 110 -6.15 24.01 11.85
C GLY A 110 -7.15 22.85 11.75
N ASN A 111 -8.38 23.12 12.17
CA ASN A 111 -9.47 22.15 12.29
C ASN A 111 -10.71 22.52 11.47
N GLU A 112 -10.72 23.68 10.85
CA GLU A 112 -11.79 24.12 9.95
C GLU A 112 -11.49 23.68 8.52
N PHE A 113 -12.48 23.08 7.87
CA PHE A 113 -12.38 22.60 6.50
C PHE A 113 -13.34 23.32 5.57
N PRO A 114 -12.93 23.58 4.31
CA PRO A 114 -13.81 24.14 3.30
C PRO A 114 -15.06 23.28 3.11
N ILE A 115 -16.20 23.94 2.91
CA ILE A 115 -17.50 23.28 2.68
C ILE A 115 -17.76 23.22 1.18
N PHE A 116 -17.47 22.07 0.58
CA PHE A 116 -17.65 21.88 -0.86
C PHE A 116 -19.12 21.67 -1.21
N ASN A 117 -19.51 22.13 -2.40
CA ASN A 117 -20.80 21.80 -2.98
C ASN A 117 -20.91 20.26 -3.13
N PRO A 118 -21.96 19.61 -2.59
CA PRO A 118 -22.13 18.15 -2.68
C PRO A 118 -22.12 17.59 -4.11
N ASN A 119 -22.52 18.41 -5.09
CA ASN A 119 -22.58 18.08 -6.52
C ASN A 119 -21.33 18.49 -7.31
N SER A 120 -20.28 18.98 -6.63
CA SER A 120 -19.00 19.28 -7.28
C SER A 120 -18.38 18.02 -7.89
N SER A 121 -17.55 18.19 -8.92
CA SER A 121 -16.86 17.10 -9.62
C SER A 121 -15.57 16.61 -8.93
N LEU A 122 -15.27 17.12 -7.73
CA LEU A 122 -14.04 16.81 -7.01
C LEU A 122 -14.08 15.35 -6.55
N ALA A 123 -13.22 14.53 -7.16
CA ALA A 123 -13.21 13.08 -6.99
C ALA A 123 -11.97 12.58 -6.24
N TYR A 124 -10.87 13.34 -6.30
CA TYR A 124 -9.59 13.03 -5.66
C TYR A 124 -9.20 14.15 -4.71
N ILE A 125 -9.00 13.80 -3.44
CA ILE A 125 -8.58 14.73 -2.39
C ILE A 125 -7.42 14.10 -1.63
N ASP A 126 -6.30 14.82 -1.60
CA ASP A 126 -5.15 14.44 -0.79
C ASP A 126 -4.69 15.62 0.08
N PHE A 127 -4.84 15.44 1.39
CA PHE A 127 -4.34 16.35 2.43
C PHE A 127 -3.30 15.67 3.34
N SER A 128 -2.77 14.52 2.93
CA SER A 128 -1.83 13.73 3.73
C SER A 128 -0.55 14.50 4.07
N PHE A 129 0.15 14.11 5.14
CA PHE A 129 1.41 14.72 5.57
C PHE A 129 1.30 16.24 5.77
N ASN A 130 0.40 16.63 6.67
CA ASN A 130 0.21 18.01 7.11
C ASN A 130 0.07 18.05 8.65
N LYS A 131 -0.39 19.17 9.20
CA LYS A 131 -0.66 19.37 10.63
C LYS A 131 -2.15 19.67 10.86
N LEU A 132 -3.02 19.10 10.02
CA LEU A 132 -4.46 19.30 10.12
C LEU A 132 -4.99 18.52 11.32
N SER A 133 -5.98 19.08 12.01
CA SER A 133 -6.42 18.58 13.32
C SER A 133 -7.96 18.62 13.42
N GLY A 134 -8.50 18.27 14.59
CA GLY A 134 -9.95 18.17 14.80
C GLY A 134 -10.51 16.82 14.35
N GLU A 135 -11.82 16.75 14.15
CA GLU A 135 -12.49 15.54 13.67
C GLU A 135 -12.25 15.32 12.17
N VAL A 136 -12.42 14.07 11.71
CA VAL A 136 -12.31 13.73 10.28
C VAL A 136 -13.35 14.53 9.48
N PRO A 137 -12.94 15.36 8.50
CA PRO A 137 -13.87 16.22 7.78
C PRO A 137 -14.81 15.43 6.86
N VAL A 138 -16.08 15.84 6.86
CA VAL A 138 -17.18 15.23 6.07
C VAL A 138 -17.86 16.22 5.13
N THR A 139 -17.21 17.36 4.87
CA THR A 139 -17.72 18.47 4.06
C THR A 139 -17.32 18.39 2.57
N PHE A 140 -16.97 17.18 2.11
CA PHE A 140 -16.56 16.91 0.74
C PHE A 140 -17.75 16.52 -0.17
N PRO A 141 -17.59 16.53 -1.50
CA PRO A 141 -18.64 16.13 -2.43
C PRO A 141 -18.98 14.63 -2.37
N LEU A 142 -20.20 14.27 -2.79
CA LEU A 142 -20.69 12.88 -2.74
C LEU A 142 -19.98 11.95 -3.75
N VAL A 143 -19.33 12.52 -4.76
CA VAL A 143 -18.64 11.79 -5.85
C VAL A 143 -17.17 11.47 -5.53
N VAL A 144 -16.68 11.83 -4.34
CA VAL A 144 -15.31 11.54 -3.92
C VAL A 144 -15.05 10.04 -3.96
N LYS A 145 -13.94 9.64 -4.58
CA LYS A 145 -13.50 8.24 -4.68
C LYS A 145 -12.19 7.99 -3.96
N VAL A 146 -11.33 9.00 -3.85
CA VAL A 146 -10.08 8.93 -3.09
C VAL A 146 -10.06 10.05 -2.07
N LEU A 147 -9.91 9.68 -0.81
CA LEU A 147 -9.73 10.57 0.31
C LEU A 147 -8.50 10.12 1.11
N LEU A 148 -7.42 10.89 1.01
CA LEU A 148 -6.17 10.65 1.71
C LEU A 148 -5.98 11.74 2.76
N LEU A 149 -6.01 11.33 4.02
CA LEU A 149 -5.93 12.18 5.21
C LEU A 149 -4.85 11.68 6.19
N ASN A 150 -4.02 10.72 5.77
CA ASN A 150 -3.00 10.12 6.60
C ASN A 150 -1.91 11.10 7.01
N GLU A 151 -1.18 10.81 8.09
CA GLU A 151 -0.05 11.61 8.59
C GLU A 151 -0.50 13.06 8.88
N ASN A 152 -1.48 13.18 9.78
CA ASN A 152 -2.04 14.42 10.29
C ASN A 152 -2.31 14.26 11.80
N GLU A 153 -3.03 15.23 12.39
CA GLU A 153 -3.37 15.29 13.81
C GLU A 153 -4.89 15.12 14.04
N PHE A 154 -5.62 14.45 13.13
CA PHE A 154 -7.06 14.20 13.29
C PHE A 154 -7.34 13.32 14.50
N SER A 155 -8.43 13.58 15.21
CA SER A 155 -8.79 12.91 16.47
C SER A 155 -10.30 12.75 16.62
N GLY A 156 -10.76 12.25 17.77
CA GLY A 156 -12.17 11.98 18.00
C GLY A 156 -12.56 10.61 17.47
N VAL A 157 -13.82 10.44 17.09
CA VAL A 157 -14.35 9.19 16.51
C VAL A 157 -14.59 9.35 15.01
N LEU A 158 -14.66 8.24 14.28
CA LEU A 158 -15.03 8.31 12.86
C LEU A 158 -16.51 8.74 12.73
N PRO A 159 -16.82 9.86 12.05
CA PRO A 159 -18.18 10.36 11.94
C PRO A 159 -19.03 9.52 10.97
N GLN A 160 -20.31 9.31 11.31
CA GLN A 160 -21.24 8.51 10.50
C GLN A 160 -21.45 9.09 9.10
N GLU A 161 -21.33 10.41 8.95
CA GLU A 161 -21.49 11.13 7.69
C GLU A 161 -20.50 10.68 6.62
N ILE A 162 -19.36 10.07 6.99
CA ILE A 162 -18.42 9.50 6.01
C ILE A 162 -19.08 8.43 5.14
N ALA A 163 -20.12 7.74 5.65
CA ALA A 163 -20.87 6.74 4.91
C ALA A 163 -21.68 7.34 3.74
N LYS A 164 -21.86 8.67 3.68
CA LYS A 164 -22.49 9.36 2.55
C LYS A 164 -21.66 9.26 1.27
N PHE A 165 -20.34 9.03 1.39
CA PHE A 165 -19.44 8.87 0.25
C PHE A 165 -19.54 7.45 -0.35
N SER A 166 -20.71 7.15 -0.92
CA SER A 166 -21.03 5.84 -1.51
C SER A 166 -20.18 5.44 -2.73
N GLN A 167 -19.40 6.38 -3.27
CA GLN A 167 -18.43 6.11 -4.36
C GLN A 167 -16.98 6.00 -3.85
N LEU A 168 -16.76 6.13 -2.53
CA LEU A 168 -15.43 6.10 -1.96
C LEU A 168 -14.81 4.72 -2.15
N GLN A 169 -13.65 4.70 -2.80
CA GLN A 169 -12.89 3.49 -3.08
C GLN A 169 -11.63 3.40 -2.21
N TYR A 170 -11.05 4.55 -1.86
CA TYR A 170 -9.78 4.64 -1.15
C TYR A 170 -9.99 5.59 0.03
N LEU A 171 -9.93 5.03 1.23
CA LEU A 171 -9.91 5.79 2.47
C LEU A 171 -8.60 5.50 3.20
N ASN A 172 -7.74 6.51 3.30
CA ASN A 172 -6.51 6.42 4.07
C ASN A 172 -6.51 7.43 5.22
N LEU A 173 -6.57 6.92 6.44
CA LEU A 173 -6.56 7.66 7.70
C LEU A 173 -5.33 7.30 8.57
N GLN A 174 -4.34 6.62 7.98
CA GLN A 174 -3.14 6.16 8.70
C GLN A 174 -2.45 7.27 9.49
N SER A 175 -1.84 6.94 10.63
CA SER A 175 -1.02 7.87 11.42
C SER A 175 -1.79 9.14 11.79
N ASN A 176 -2.85 8.97 12.58
CA ASN A 176 -3.64 10.03 13.18
C ASN A 176 -3.94 9.64 14.64
N ASN A 177 -4.73 10.45 15.35
CA ASN A 177 -5.16 10.24 16.72
C ASN A 177 -6.64 9.81 16.82
N ILE A 178 -7.18 9.15 15.80
CA ILE A 178 -8.60 8.76 15.74
C ILE A 178 -8.82 7.55 16.66
N GLY A 179 -9.87 7.59 17.48
CA GLY A 179 -10.20 6.53 18.42
C GLY A 179 -11.66 6.08 18.36
N GLY A 180 -12.09 5.44 19.45
CA GLY A 180 -13.39 4.78 19.52
C GLY A 180 -13.40 3.42 18.79
N GLU A 181 -14.57 2.80 18.72
CA GLU A 181 -14.74 1.53 18.03
C GLU A 181 -14.80 1.72 16.52
N ILE A 182 -14.34 0.72 15.76
CA ILE A 182 -14.55 0.69 14.31
C ILE A 182 -16.07 0.55 14.05
N PRO A 183 -16.72 1.53 13.40
CA PRO A 183 -18.17 1.58 13.34
C PRO A 183 -18.76 0.70 12.23
N ASN A 184 -19.93 0.13 12.49
CA ASN A 184 -20.64 -0.75 11.54
C ASN A 184 -21.08 -0.06 10.24
N PHE A 185 -21.26 1.27 10.24
CA PHE A 185 -21.69 1.99 9.03
C PHE A 185 -20.66 1.91 7.90
N LEU A 186 -19.39 1.59 8.19
CA LEU A 186 -18.37 1.36 7.17
C LEU A 186 -18.79 0.27 6.18
N SER A 187 -19.57 -0.72 6.64
CA SER A 187 -20.13 -1.78 5.78
C SER A 187 -21.08 -1.29 4.69
N GLN A 188 -21.60 -0.06 4.79
CA GLN A 188 -22.46 0.56 3.77
C GLN A 188 -21.64 1.05 2.56
N MET A 189 -20.34 1.25 2.72
CA MET A 189 -19.43 1.79 1.71
C MET A 189 -18.90 0.67 0.80
N SER A 190 -19.81 -0.03 0.13
CA SER A 190 -19.53 -1.23 -0.67
C SER A 190 -18.53 -1.05 -1.81
N SER A 191 -18.23 0.19 -2.21
CA SER A 191 -17.20 0.53 -3.19
C SER A 191 -15.77 0.53 -2.65
N LEU A 192 -15.58 0.42 -1.34
CA LEU A 192 -14.24 0.46 -0.73
C LEU A 192 -13.37 -0.69 -1.22
N ILE A 193 -12.21 -0.31 -1.77
CA ILE A 193 -11.13 -1.20 -2.20
C ILE A 193 -10.00 -1.16 -1.17
N ILE A 194 -9.73 0.02 -0.62
CA ILE A 194 -8.69 0.24 0.38
C ILE A 194 -9.30 0.93 1.60
N LEU A 195 -9.10 0.29 2.74
CA LEU A 195 -9.35 0.87 4.05
C LEU A 195 -8.07 0.76 4.87
N ASN A 196 -7.39 1.90 5.05
CA ASN A 196 -6.19 2.00 5.87
C ASN A 196 -6.47 2.87 7.10
N LEU A 197 -6.50 2.23 8.27
CA LEU A 197 -6.69 2.81 9.60
C LEU A 197 -5.45 2.60 10.48
N ARG A 198 -4.31 2.24 9.89
CA ARG A 198 -3.05 1.94 10.59
C ARG A 198 -2.65 3.06 11.54
N ASN A 199 -2.03 2.73 12.67
CA ASN A 199 -1.40 3.70 13.56
C ASN A 199 -2.40 4.79 14.01
N ASN A 200 -3.41 4.36 14.75
CA ASN A 200 -4.45 5.21 15.35
C ASN A 200 -4.74 4.67 16.77
N SER A 201 -5.82 5.15 17.40
CA SER A 201 -6.27 4.73 18.73
C SER A 201 -7.59 3.95 18.70
N PHE A 202 -7.92 3.26 17.59
CA PHE A 202 -9.16 2.47 17.50
C PHE A 202 -9.15 1.33 18.52
N ASN A 203 -10.30 1.09 19.16
CA ASN A 203 -10.47 0.08 20.19
C ASN A 203 -11.70 -0.81 19.94
N GLY A 204 -12.03 -1.67 20.91
CA GLY A 204 -13.16 -2.60 20.79
C GLY A 204 -12.87 -3.72 19.79
N SER A 205 -13.93 -4.39 19.32
CA SER A 205 -13.80 -5.52 18.39
C SER A 205 -13.88 -5.08 16.93
N ILE A 206 -13.23 -5.84 16.04
CA ILE A 206 -13.45 -5.70 14.59
C ILE A 206 -14.91 -6.10 14.26
N PRO A 207 -15.74 -5.20 13.72
CA PRO A 207 -17.14 -5.51 13.45
C PRO A 207 -17.29 -6.53 12.32
N ILE A 208 -18.14 -7.54 12.54
CA ILE A 208 -18.39 -8.59 11.54
C ILE A 208 -18.97 -8.04 10.22
N SER A 209 -19.65 -6.89 10.29
CA SER A 209 -20.23 -6.20 9.14
C SER A 209 -19.20 -5.77 8.09
N LEU A 210 -17.92 -5.61 8.45
CA LEU A 210 -16.84 -5.34 7.48
C LEU A 210 -16.67 -6.47 6.46
N SER A 211 -17.12 -7.68 6.80
CA SER A 211 -17.16 -8.82 5.85
C SER A 211 -18.06 -8.56 4.63
N ASN A 212 -18.93 -7.55 4.68
CA ASN A 212 -19.80 -7.17 3.57
C ASN A 212 -19.10 -6.31 2.51
N LEU A 213 -17.87 -5.84 2.77
CA LEU A 213 -17.08 -5.05 1.83
C LEU A 213 -16.45 -5.95 0.75
N SER A 214 -17.31 -6.41 -0.16
CA SER A 214 -16.96 -7.37 -1.22
C SER A 214 -15.86 -6.88 -2.19
N ALA A 215 -15.70 -5.58 -2.36
CA ALA A 215 -14.66 -4.97 -3.21
C ALA A 215 -13.30 -4.78 -2.50
N LEU A 216 -13.24 -5.01 -1.18
CA LEU A 216 -12.06 -4.73 -0.38
C LEU A 216 -10.89 -5.64 -0.79
N GLN A 217 -9.74 -5.02 -1.02
CA GLN A 217 -8.48 -5.68 -1.40
C GLN A 217 -7.39 -5.42 -0.36
N ILE A 218 -7.37 -4.23 0.23
CA ILE A 218 -6.41 -3.86 1.26
C ILE A 218 -7.17 -3.41 2.51
N LEU A 219 -6.94 -4.13 3.59
CA LEU A 219 -7.40 -3.79 4.93
C LEU A 219 -6.19 -3.73 5.86
N ASP A 220 -5.88 -2.51 6.31
CA ASP A 220 -4.82 -2.29 7.29
C ASP A 220 -5.42 -1.65 8.55
N LEU A 221 -5.44 -2.44 9.63
CA LEU A 221 -5.91 -2.05 10.96
C LEU A 221 -4.76 -2.11 11.98
N SER A 222 -3.52 -2.20 11.51
CA SER A 222 -2.36 -2.42 12.37
C SER A 222 -2.07 -1.24 13.29
N TYR A 223 -1.33 -1.47 14.37
CA TYR A 223 -0.95 -0.41 15.34
C TYR A 223 -2.18 0.33 15.88
N ASN A 224 -3.07 -0.41 16.52
CA ASN A 224 -4.27 0.10 17.19
C ASN A 224 -4.47 -0.63 18.53
N ASN A 225 -5.58 -0.36 19.21
CA ASN A 225 -5.98 -0.99 20.48
C ASN A 225 -7.14 -1.99 20.28
N LEU A 226 -7.24 -2.63 19.11
CA LEU A 226 -8.33 -3.55 18.79
C LEU A 226 -8.21 -4.84 19.60
N SER A 227 -9.35 -5.41 19.97
CA SER A 227 -9.46 -6.61 20.80
C SER A 227 -10.52 -7.58 20.25
N GLY A 228 -10.76 -8.69 20.94
CA GLY A 228 -11.70 -9.72 20.47
C GLY A 228 -11.12 -10.58 19.35
N LYS A 229 -11.98 -11.21 18.55
CA LYS A 229 -11.60 -12.20 17.53
C LYS A 229 -11.62 -11.62 16.13
N ILE A 230 -10.87 -12.24 15.21
CA ILE A 230 -11.05 -11.98 13.77
C ILE A 230 -12.44 -12.50 13.35
N PRO A 231 -13.28 -11.71 12.67
CA PRO A 231 -14.59 -12.16 12.22
C PRO A 231 -14.50 -13.33 11.24
N LEU A 232 -15.27 -14.40 11.49
CA LEU A 232 -15.35 -15.56 10.59
C LEU A 232 -15.72 -15.18 9.14
N GLY A 233 -16.50 -14.09 8.99
CA GLY A 233 -16.93 -13.57 7.71
C GLY A 233 -15.81 -13.00 6.83
N PHE A 234 -14.62 -12.74 7.35
CA PHE A 234 -13.50 -12.25 6.54
C PHE A 234 -13.11 -13.22 5.41
N GLY A 235 -13.36 -14.52 5.58
CA GLY A 235 -13.22 -15.51 4.50
C GLY A 235 -14.21 -15.36 3.34
N ASN A 236 -15.13 -14.38 3.38
CA ASN A 236 -16.07 -14.03 2.31
C ASN A 236 -15.68 -12.73 1.57
N LEU A 237 -14.55 -12.09 1.89
CA LEU A 237 -14.10 -10.87 1.21
C LEU A 237 -13.69 -11.18 -0.23
N THR A 238 -14.63 -11.09 -1.17
CA THR A 238 -14.45 -11.56 -2.55
C THR A 238 -13.30 -10.87 -3.29
N GLY A 239 -13.03 -9.59 -3.01
CA GLY A 239 -11.89 -8.85 -3.56
C GLY A 239 -10.53 -9.43 -3.16
N MET A 240 -10.45 -10.13 -2.02
CA MET A 240 -9.26 -10.86 -1.56
C MET A 240 -9.30 -12.36 -1.92
N ILE A 241 -10.43 -12.88 -2.40
CA ILE A 241 -10.55 -14.25 -2.93
C ILE A 241 -10.13 -14.27 -4.40
N ASN A 242 -10.78 -13.45 -5.24
CA ASN A 242 -10.59 -13.38 -6.69
C ASN A 242 -10.41 -11.92 -7.12
N ASN A 243 -9.18 -11.41 -7.12
CA ASN A 243 -8.92 -10.03 -7.53
C ASN A 243 -8.97 -9.78 -9.05
N HIS A 244 -9.14 -10.83 -9.87
CA HIS A 244 -9.18 -10.75 -11.34
C HIS A 244 -10.52 -10.27 -11.90
N ASP A 245 -11.61 -10.34 -11.12
CA ASP A 245 -12.97 -10.03 -11.58
C ASP A 245 -13.45 -8.62 -11.18
N VAL A 246 -12.65 -7.84 -10.45
CA VAL A 246 -13.02 -6.47 -10.06
C VAL A 246 -12.81 -5.55 -11.26
N PRO A 247 -13.87 -4.98 -11.86
CA PRO A 247 -13.74 -4.16 -13.06
C PRO A 247 -12.84 -2.97 -12.77
N ALA A 248 -11.67 -2.97 -13.40
CA ALA A 248 -10.77 -1.84 -13.45
C ALA A 248 -11.52 -0.63 -14.02
N LYS A 249 -11.90 0.32 -13.17
CA LYS A 249 -11.84 1.72 -13.58
C LYS A 249 -10.58 2.26 -12.92
N PRO A 250 -9.46 2.40 -13.64
CA PRO A 250 -8.25 2.98 -13.08
C PRO A 250 -8.60 4.37 -12.55
N PHE A 251 -8.77 4.47 -11.23
CA PHE A 251 -8.87 5.75 -10.57
C PHE A 251 -7.46 6.30 -10.51
N GLY A 252 -7.22 7.38 -11.25
CA GLY A 252 -5.89 7.76 -11.69
C GLY A 252 -5.83 7.99 -13.20
N GLN A 253 -6.93 7.87 -13.94
CA GLN A 253 -7.05 8.37 -15.31
C GLN A 253 -8.08 9.49 -15.35
N ILE A 254 -7.63 10.74 -15.16
CA ILE A 254 -8.49 11.92 -15.36
C ILE A 254 -8.32 12.35 -16.82
N PRO A 255 -9.38 12.36 -17.65
CA PRO A 255 -9.27 12.80 -19.04
C PRO A 255 -8.86 14.28 -19.11
N PHE A 256 -7.76 14.55 -19.81
CA PHE A 256 -7.29 15.85 -20.28
C PHE A 256 -7.63 15.98 -21.77
N PRO A 257 -7.63 17.19 -22.34
CA PRO A 257 -7.70 17.35 -23.79
C PRO A 257 -6.54 16.59 -24.44
N SER A 258 -6.85 15.77 -25.45
CA SER A 258 -5.91 14.91 -26.18
C SER A 258 -4.80 15.67 -26.91
N SER A 259 -4.87 17.00 -26.97
CA SER A 259 -3.85 17.87 -27.57
C SER A 259 -2.57 18.04 -26.74
N ILE A 260 -2.50 17.48 -25.52
CA ILE A 260 -1.39 17.67 -24.56
C ILE A 260 -0.62 16.35 -24.32
N ALA A 261 -0.48 15.51 -25.34
CA ALA A 261 0.18 14.20 -25.25
C ALA A 261 1.73 14.26 -25.20
N MET A 262 2.29 15.36 -24.71
CA MET A 262 3.73 15.60 -24.65
C MET A 262 4.13 16.24 -23.32
N ALA A 263 4.12 15.48 -22.23
CA ALA A 263 4.80 15.89 -21.00
C ALA A 263 5.47 14.68 -20.33
N ARG A 264 6.72 14.86 -19.90
CA ARG A 264 7.56 13.82 -19.31
C ARG A 264 7.11 13.51 -17.87
N HIS A 265 7.61 12.38 -17.35
CA HIS A 265 7.26 11.87 -16.02
C HIS A 265 7.68 12.87 -14.95
N VAL A 266 6.72 13.47 -14.24
CA VAL A 266 6.99 14.16 -12.98
C VAL A 266 6.94 13.12 -11.88
N ASN A 267 7.83 13.22 -10.89
CA ASN A 267 8.05 12.25 -9.81
C ASN A 267 6.78 11.69 -9.09
N ARG A 268 5.60 12.30 -9.25
CA ARG A 268 4.29 11.79 -8.80
C ARG A 268 3.11 11.95 -9.77
N THR A 269 3.29 12.47 -10.98
CA THR A 269 2.25 12.50 -12.00
C THR A 269 2.84 12.24 -13.38
N SER A 270 2.17 11.42 -14.19
CA SER A 270 2.57 11.26 -15.60
C SER A 270 1.46 11.72 -16.54
N PHE A 271 1.87 12.30 -17.66
CA PHE A 271 1.01 12.90 -18.66
C PHE A 271 1.26 12.18 -19.98
N TRP A 272 0.61 11.04 -20.14
CA TRP A 272 0.63 10.28 -21.38
C TRP A 272 -0.81 10.15 -21.85
N ASP A 273 -1.03 9.92 -23.14
CA ASP A 273 -2.36 9.67 -23.75
C ASP A 273 -3.47 10.74 -23.58
N GLY A 274 -3.12 11.94 -23.08
CA GLY A 274 -4.10 12.95 -22.73
C GLY A 274 -4.82 12.65 -21.41
N LYS A 275 -4.17 12.00 -20.45
CA LYS A 275 -4.68 11.83 -19.08
C LYS A 275 -3.62 12.17 -18.04
N VAL A 276 -4.07 12.66 -16.88
CA VAL A 276 -3.22 12.69 -15.68
C VAL A 276 -3.29 11.36 -14.99
N HIS A 277 -2.11 10.76 -14.87
CA HIS A 277 -1.82 9.57 -14.10
C HIS A 277 -1.27 9.97 -12.73
N ILE A 278 -2.04 9.74 -11.68
CA ILE A 278 -1.62 9.98 -10.29
C ILE A 278 -0.70 8.82 -9.88
N LEU A 279 0.58 9.09 -9.60
CA LEU A 279 1.59 8.09 -9.23
C LEU A 279 1.81 8.03 -7.71
N GLN A 280 0.80 8.41 -6.92
CA GLN A 280 0.92 8.33 -5.47
C GLN A 280 1.02 6.87 -5.03
N ASN A 281 1.90 6.68 -4.05
CA ASN A 281 2.10 5.41 -3.42
C ASN A 281 1.20 5.31 -2.19
N LEU A 282 0.45 4.21 -2.09
CA LEU A 282 -0.09 3.77 -0.81
C LEU A 282 1.07 3.22 0.02
N GLU A 283 1.34 3.84 1.16
CA GLU A 283 2.30 3.31 2.11
C GLU A 283 1.71 2.12 2.84
N VAL A 284 2.43 1.01 2.84
CA VAL A 284 2.05 -0.27 3.45
C VAL A 284 3.24 -0.85 4.18
N PHE A 285 3.00 -1.65 5.22
CA PHE A 285 4.04 -2.49 5.80
C PHE A 285 4.06 -3.84 5.08
N TRP A 286 5.11 -4.12 4.31
CA TRP A 286 5.20 -5.34 3.51
C TRP A 286 6.63 -5.90 3.49
N LYS A 287 6.76 -7.20 3.77
CA LYS A 287 8.06 -7.92 3.85
C LYS A 287 9.03 -7.27 4.86
N LYS A 288 8.52 -6.86 6.03
CA LYS A 288 9.27 -6.22 7.14
C LYS A 288 9.77 -4.79 6.88
N PHE A 289 9.30 -4.13 5.81
CA PHE A 289 9.67 -2.74 5.51
C PHE A 289 8.43 -1.92 5.11
N GLU A 290 8.51 -0.60 5.28
CA GLU A 290 7.54 0.31 4.68
C GLU A 290 7.80 0.40 3.18
N GLN A 291 6.75 0.14 2.40
CA GLN A 291 6.80 0.17 0.94
C GLN A 291 5.74 1.13 0.40
N GLY A 292 6.11 1.85 -0.65
CA GLY A 292 5.16 2.62 -1.43
C GLY A 292 4.62 1.80 -2.59
N LEU A 293 3.33 1.48 -2.57
CA LEU A 293 2.66 0.80 -3.67
C LEU A 293 2.00 1.79 -4.63
N PRO A 294 2.38 1.80 -5.92
CA PRO A 294 1.73 2.68 -6.90
C PRO A 294 0.24 2.34 -6.99
N ILE A 295 -0.63 3.33 -6.71
CA ILE A 295 -2.09 3.17 -6.76
C ILE A 295 -2.58 2.66 -8.13
N GLN A 296 -1.84 2.95 -9.21
CA GLN A 296 -2.17 2.49 -10.56
C GLN A 296 -2.14 0.97 -10.70
N ASN A 297 -1.30 0.30 -9.91
CA ASN A 297 -1.18 -1.15 -9.91
C ASN A 297 -1.91 -1.77 -8.72
N ILE A 298 -2.79 -1.05 -8.02
CA ILE A 298 -3.35 -1.54 -6.77
C ILE A 298 -4.09 -2.88 -6.91
N GLN A 299 -4.61 -3.16 -8.10
CA GLN A 299 -5.36 -4.38 -8.43
C GLN A 299 -4.56 -5.67 -8.22
N ILE A 300 -3.22 -5.60 -8.27
CA ILE A 300 -2.39 -6.77 -8.02
C ILE A 300 -2.06 -6.97 -6.54
N TYR A 301 -2.44 -6.04 -5.66
CA TYR A 301 -2.10 -6.07 -4.24
C TYR A 301 -3.33 -6.34 -3.38
N THR A 302 -3.17 -7.28 -2.46
CA THR A 302 -4.23 -7.80 -1.59
C THR A 302 -3.63 -8.07 -0.23
N PHE A 303 -3.93 -7.23 0.75
CA PHE A 303 -3.29 -7.27 2.06
C PHE A 303 -4.31 -7.27 3.19
N LEU A 304 -3.98 -8.04 4.21
CA LEU A 304 -4.66 -8.03 5.49
C LEU A 304 -3.60 -7.86 6.57
N ASP A 305 -3.51 -6.66 7.13
CA ASP A 305 -2.63 -6.37 8.25
C ASP A 305 -3.47 -6.03 9.49
N LEU A 306 -3.38 -6.89 10.50
CA LEU A 306 -4.02 -6.77 11.79
C LEU A 306 -2.98 -6.73 12.93
N SER A 307 -1.71 -6.51 12.61
CA SER A 307 -0.62 -6.61 13.56
C SER A 307 -0.62 -5.50 14.61
N ASN A 308 0.12 -5.69 15.70
CA ASN A 308 0.29 -4.67 16.75
C ASN A 308 -1.07 -4.20 17.31
N ASN A 309 -1.84 -5.16 17.83
CA ASN A 309 -3.15 -4.96 18.45
C ASN A 309 -3.26 -5.88 19.69
N GLN A 310 -4.46 -6.00 20.24
CA GLN A 310 -4.79 -6.87 21.38
C GLN A 310 -5.76 -7.99 20.96
N LEU A 311 -5.78 -8.36 19.67
CA LEU A 311 -6.68 -9.40 19.14
C LEU A 311 -6.34 -10.76 19.75
N SER A 312 -7.34 -11.62 19.89
CA SER A 312 -7.24 -12.89 20.59
C SER A 312 -8.15 -13.96 19.96
N GLY A 313 -8.11 -15.18 20.51
CA GLY A 313 -8.86 -16.32 19.98
C GLY A 313 -8.07 -17.13 18.97
N GLU A 314 -8.73 -18.16 18.43
CA GLU A 314 -8.21 -18.95 17.32
C GLU A 314 -8.44 -18.22 15.99
N ILE A 315 -7.56 -18.48 15.03
CA ILE A 315 -7.67 -17.93 13.68
C ILE A 315 -8.76 -18.69 12.91
N PRO A 316 -9.72 -17.99 12.27
CA PRO A 316 -10.74 -18.64 11.47
C PRO A 316 -10.16 -19.45 10.30
N ASP A 317 -10.54 -20.72 10.17
CA ASP A 317 -10.23 -21.55 9.00
C ASP A 317 -10.68 -20.91 7.68
N SER A 318 -11.73 -20.07 7.72
CA SER A 318 -12.27 -19.38 6.55
C SER A 318 -11.28 -18.41 5.92
N LEU A 319 -10.27 -17.90 6.64
CA LEU A 319 -9.24 -17.02 6.08
C LEU A 319 -8.41 -17.72 5.00
N GLY A 320 -8.27 -19.04 5.05
CA GLY A 320 -7.62 -19.84 3.99
C GLY A 320 -8.30 -19.75 2.62
N ARG A 321 -9.51 -19.15 2.53
CA ARG A 321 -10.23 -18.91 1.27
C ARG A 321 -9.72 -17.69 0.51
N LEU A 322 -8.93 -16.82 1.13
CA LEU A 322 -8.43 -15.57 0.54
C LEU A 322 -7.28 -15.83 -0.44
N LYS A 323 -7.55 -16.57 -1.52
CA LYS A 323 -6.54 -17.10 -2.45
C LYS A 323 -5.73 -16.02 -3.16
N SER A 324 -6.28 -14.80 -3.28
CA SER A 324 -5.58 -13.70 -3.91
C SER A 324 -4.62 -12.99 -2.97
N LEU A 325 -4.69 -13.21 -1.65
CA LEU A 325 -3.91 -12.50 -0.62
C LEU A 325 -2.39 -12.65 -0.84
N LYS A 326 -1.68 -11.51 -0.85
CA LYS A 326 -0.23 -11.42 -1.00
C LYS A 326 0.50 -11.21 0.32
N SER A 327 -0.14 -10.55 1.28
CA SER A 327 0.43 -10.32 2.61
C SER A 327 -0.62 -10.57 3.67
N LEU A 328 -0.26 -11.38 4.66
CA LEU A 328 -1.01 -11.59 5.89
C LEU A 328 -0.10 -11.31 7.06
N ASN A 329 -0.42 -10.29 7.85
CA ASN A 329 0.32 -9.94 9.04
C ASN A 329 -0.61 -9.91 10.25
N LEU A 330 -0.42 -10.88 11.15
CA LEU A 330 -1.17 -11.04 12.39
C LEU A 330 -0.25 -10.90 13.62
N SER A 331 0.98 -10.44 13.41
CA SER A 331 2.01 -10.42 14.44
C SER A 331 1.66 -9.48 15.59
N ASN A 332 2.31 -9.68 16.75
CA ASN A 332 2.16 -8.81 17.92
C ASN A 332 0.68 -8.69 18.36
N ASN A 333 0.08 -9.83 18.68
CA ASN A 333 -1.29 -9.97 19.18
C ASN A 333 -1.34 -11.08 20.27
N ASN A 334 -2.55 -11.45 20.70
CA ASN A 334 -2.81 -12.48 21.70
C ASN A 334 -3.49 -13.74 21.10
N PHE A 335 -3.23 -14.06 19.82
CA PHE A 335 -3.83 -15.24 19.17
C PHE A 335 -3.29 -16.54 19.77
N PHE A 336 -4.14 -17.57 19.86
CA PHE A 336 -3.78 -18.88 20.40
C PHE A 336 -4.39 -20.03 19.57
N GLY A 337 -4.06 -21.27 19.94
CA GLY A 337 -4.47 -22.46 19.19
C GLY A 337 -3.52 -22.76 18.04
N GLY A 338 -3.94 -23.65 17.13
CA GLY A 338 -3.16 -24.05 15.98
C GLY A 338 -3.22 -23.04 14.83
N ILE A 339 -2.19 -23.02 14.00
CA ILE A 339 -2.24 -22.33 12.70
C ILE A 339 -3.21 -23.14 11.80
N PRO A 340 -4.22 -22.50 11.16
CA PRO A 340 -5.18 -23.21 10.32
C PRO A 340 -4.52 -23.97 9.16
N TRP A 341 -4.88 -25.25 8.99
CA TRP A 341 -4.44 -26.05 7.84
C TRP A 341 -4.90 -25.46 6.50
N SER A 342 -6.01 -24.71 6.52
CA SER A 342 -6.56 -24.01 5.36
C SER A 342 -5.64 -22.90 4.82
N PHE A 343 -4.64 -22.45 5.59
CA PHE A 343 -3.68 -21.46 5.12
C PHE A 343 -2.86 -21.95 3.91
N GLY A 344 -2.71 -23.26 3.72
CA GLY A 344 -2.16 -23.82 2.47
C GLY A 344 -2.98 -23.48 1.21
N GLY A 345 -4.20 -22.94 1.37
CA GLY A 345 -5.03 -22.40 0.29
C GLY A 345 -4.67 -20.98 -0.15
N LEU A 346 -3.80 -20.26 0.56
CA LEU A 346 -3.36 -18.90 0.23
C LEU A 346 -2.34 -18.89 -0.92
N GLN A 347 -2.76 -19.31 -2.11
CA GLN A 347 -1.87 -19.64 -3.24
C GLN A 347 -0.99 -18.49 -3.75
N ARG A 348 -1.34 -17.23 -3.47
CA ARG A 348 -0.58 -16.04 -3.87
C ARG A 348 0.19 -15.36 -2.74
N ILE A 349 0.21 -15.96 -1.55
CA ILE A 349 0.87 -15.34 -0.39
C ILE A 349 2.36 -15.20 -0.64
N GLU A 350 2.87 -13.99 -0.46
CA GLU A 350 4.30 -13.65 -0.58
C GLU A 350 4.92 -13.38 0.79
N SER A 351 4.13 -12.90 1.74
CA SER A 351 4.55 -12.59 3.12
C SER A 351 3.53 -13.10 4.12
N LEU A 352 3.97 -13.91 5.08
CA LEU A 352 3.17 -14.40 6.19
C LEU A 352 3.90 -14.13 7.51
N ASP A 353 3.33 -13.27 8.35
CA ASP A 353 3.88 -12.95 9.66
C ASP A 353 2.86 -13.26 10.75
N LEU A 354 3.15 -14.28 11.55
CA LEU A 354 2.37 -14.75 12.69
C LEU A 354 3.17 -14.61 14.00
N SER A 355 4.28 -13.89 13.97
CA SER A 355 5.22 -13.79 15.10
C SER A 355 4.60 -13.10 16.32
N HIS A 356 5.20 -13.29 17.49
CA HIS A 356 4.80 -12.59 18.72
C HIS A 356 3.31 -12.81 19.05
N ASN A 357 2.95 -14.08 19.21
CA ASN A 357 1.60 -14.54 19.56
C ASN A 357 1.71 -15.72 20.54
N ASN A 358 0.60 -16.42 20.78
CA ASN A 358 0.51 -17.59 21.64
C ASN A 358 0.09 -18.85 20.85
N PHE A 359 0.46 -18.95 19.56
CA PHE A 359 0.17 -20.11 18.72
C PHE A 359 0.87 -21.37 19.24
N SER A 360 0.20 -22.51 19.16
CA SER A 360 0.68 -23.80 19.65
C SER A 360 0.41 -24.93 18.66
N GLY A 361 1.05 -26.08 18.85
CA GLY A 361 0.92 -27.23 17.95
C GLY A 361 1.83 -27.10 16.71
N GLU A 362 1.55 -27.93 15.70
CA GLU A 362 2.42 -28.06 14.53
C GLU A 362 2.20 -26.96 13.49
N ILE A 363 3.26 -26.64 12.73
CA ILE A 363 3.14 -25.86 11.49
C ILE A 363 2.47 -26.77 10.44
N PRO A 364 1.34 -26.36 9.83
CA PRO A 364 0.61 -27.23 8.91
C PRO A 364 1.46 -27.71 7.73
N HIS A 365 1.46 -29.02 7.47
CA HIS A 365 2.14 -29.60 6.29
C HIS A 365 1.67 -28.99 4.96
N THR A 366 0.45 -28.44 4.93
CA THR A 366 -0.12 -27.74 3.77
C THR A 366 0.66 -26.48 3.38
N PHE A 367 1.59 -25.99 4.21
CA PHE A 367 2.51 -24.90 3.86
C PHE A 367 3.44 -25.28 2.70
N GLU A 368 3.61 -26.57 2.40
CA GLU A 368 4.25 -27.08 1.17
C GLU A 368 3.63 -26.49 -0.11
N ASN A 369 2.36 -26.10 -0.08
CA ASN A 369 1.62 -25.55 -1.22
C ASN A 369 1.84 -24.04 -1.44
N LEU A 370 2.52 -23.34 -0.52
CA LEU A 370 2.72 -21.90 -0.58
C LEU A 370 3.90 -21.50 -1.48
N LEU A 371 3.75 -21.77 -2.78
CA LEU A 371 4.84 -21.66 -3.76
C LEU A 371 5.37 -20.23 -3.98
N GLN A 372 4.61 -19.20 -3.59
CA GLN A 372 4.99 -17.79 -3.73
C GLN A 372 5.57 -17.19 -2.43
N LEU A 373 5.54 -17.94 -1.32
CA LEU A 373 5.93 -17.43 -0.01
C LEU A 373 7.41 -17.04 -0.01
N SER A 374 7.72 -15.77 0.21
CA SER A 374 9.09 -15.24 0.17
C SER A 374 9.58 -14.76 1.53
N ASN A 375 8.66 -14.41 2.41
CA ASN A 375 8.93 -13.95 3.76
C ASN A 375 7.99 -14.68 4.73
N LEU A 376 8.55 -15.39 5.70
CA LEU A 376 7.83 -16.10 6.74
C LEU A 376 8.40 -15.70 8.09
N ASP A 377 7.55 -15.36 9.05
CA ASP A 377 7.94 -15.18 10.45
C ASP A 377 6.91 -15.83 11.38
N LEU A 378 7.36 -16.81 12.13
CA LEU A 378 6.60 -17.58 13.11
C LEU A 378 7.21 -17.46 14.51
N SER A 379 8.21 -16.58 14.68
CA SER A 379 8.99 -16.46 15.91
C SER A 379 8.13 -16.05 17.10
N ASN A 380 8.61 -16.31 18.31
CA ASN A 380 7.95 -15.88 19.55
C ASN A 380 6.50 -16.44 19.65
N ASN A 381 6.39 -17.76 19.60
CA ASN A 381 5.16 -18.53 19.77
C ASN A 381 5.44 -19.78 20.65
N LYS A 382 4.52 -20.74 20.67
CA LYS A 382 4.62 -22.04 21.36
C LYS A 382 4.49 -23.21 20.38
N LEU A 383 4.97 -23.03 19.15
CA LEU A 383 4.89 -24.04 18.09
C LEU A 383 5.83 -25.21 18.39
N GLU A 384 5.44 -26.39 17.92
CA GLU A 384 6.17 -27.63 18.12
C GLU A 384 6.14 -28.55 16.90
N GLY A 385 6.93 -29.62 16.94
CA GLY A 385 6.98 -30.62 15.87
C GLY A 385 7.91 -30.24 14.73
N ARG A 386 7.80 -30.99 13.63
CA ARG A 386 8.68 -30.84 12.47
C ARG A 386 8.22 -29.67 11.61
N ILE A 387 9.13 -28.75 11.30
CA ILE A 387 8.91 -27.73 10.28
C ILE A 387 8.71 -28.44 8.93
N PRO A 388 7.59 -28.23 8.23
CA PRO A 388 7.30 -28.91 6.97
C PRO A 388 8.34 -28.54 5.91
N GLY A 389 8.70 -29.53 5.09
CA GLY A 389 9.63 -29.34 3.97
C GLY A 389 8.90 -28.80 2.76
N GLY A 390 9.51 -28.90 1.59
CA GLY A 390 8.91 -28.58 0.29
C GLY A 390 9.65 -27.47 -0.44
N SER A 391 9.49 -27.40 -1.76
CA SER A 391 10.35 -26.57 -2.63
C SER A 391 10.56 -25.13 -2.17
N GLN A 392 9.50 -24.48 -1.65
CA GLN A 392 9.59 -23.12 -1.13
C GLN A 392 9.91 -23.07 0.37
N MET A 393 9.37 -23.98 1.19
CA MET A 393 9.66 -24.06 2.63
C MET A 393 11.10 -24.46 2.94
N ASP A 394 11.76 -25.25 2.10
CA ASP A 394 13.18 -25.61 2.23
C ASP A 394 14.09 -24.38 2.04
N ARG A 395 13.59 -23.30 1.41
CA ARG A 395 14.27 -22.02 1.25
C ARG A 395 14.02 -21.05 2.41
N MET A 396 13.04 -21.33 3.28
CA MET A 396 12.77 -20.56 4.49
C MET A 396 13.76 -20.98 5.59
N ASN A 397 15.03 -20.64 5.41
CA ASN A 397 16.13 -21.14 6.23
C ASN A 397 16.73 -20.08 7.17
N ASP A 398 16.05 -18.94 7.36
CA ASP A 398 16.39 -17.97 8.40
C ASP A 398 15.94 -18.52 9.77
N PRO A 399 16.85 -18.88 10.68
CA PRO A 399 16.47 -19.41 11.99
C PRO A 399 15.70 -18.38 12.83
N ASN A 400 15.86 -17.08 12.57
CA ASN A 400 15.15 -16.04 13.31
C ASN A 400 13.65 -16.11 13.09
N SER A 401 13.20 -16.52 11.89
CA SER A 401 11.79 -16.75 11.57
C SER A 401 11.11 -17.81 12.44
N TYR A 402 11.88 -18.64 13.15
CA TYR A 402 11.38 -19.70 14.01
C TYR A 402 11.82 -19.54 15.47
N ALA A 403 12.54 -18.46 15.78
CA ALA A 403 13.12 -18.23 17.10
C ALA A 403 12.07 -18.27 18.21
N ASN A 404 12.49 -18.65 19.42
CA ASN A 404 11.63 -18.72 20.59
C ASN A 404 10.43 -19.69 20.45
N ASN A 405 10.56 -20.75 19.65
CA ASN A 405 9.65 -21.91 19.61
C ASN A 405 10.45 -23.18 19.96
N SER A 406 10.60 -23.49 21.25
CA SER A 406 11.49 -24.57 21.71
C SER A 406 11.11 -25.98 21.25
N GLY A 407 9.85 -26.20 20.84
CA GLY A 407 9.36 -27.50 20.37
C GLY A 407 9.61 -27.79 18.89
N LEU A 408 10.08 -26.82 18.11
CA LEU A 408 10.31 -26.99 16.67
C LEU A 408 11.61 -27.73 16.38
N CYS A 409 11.58 -28.57 15.35
CA CYS A 409 12.75 -29.25 14.78
C CYS A 409 12.66 -29.27 13.25
N GLY A 410 13.78 -29.42 12.54
CA GLY A 410 13.79 -29.46 11.09
C GLY A 410 15.07 -28.91 10.47
N MET A 411 15.22 -29.12 9.16
CA MET A 411 16.41 -28.70 8.42
C MET A 411 16.56 -27.17 8.37
N GLN A 412 15.44 -26.44 8.37
CA GLN A 412 15.37 -24.98 8.31
C GLN A 412 16.13 -24.32 9.46
N ILE A 413 16.04 -24.89 10.66
CA ILE A 413 16.74 -24.43 11.87
C ILE A 413 17.95 -25.31 12.24
N LYS A 414 18.31 -26.26 11.37
CA LYS A 414 19.42 -27.22 11.56
C LYS A 414 19.32 -28.02 12.87
N LEU A 415 18.10 -28.28 13.35
CA LEU A 415 17.84 -29.07 14.54
C LEU A 415 17.27 -30.43 14.11
N PRO A 416 17.92 -31.57 14.43
CA PRO A 416 17.38 -32.87 14.12
C PRO A 416 16.10 -33.12 14.93
N CYS A 417 15.07 -33.66 14.27
CA CYS A 417 13.89 -34.14 14.97
C CYS A 417 14.21 -35.49 15.62
N GLU A 418 13.91 -35.66 16.91
CA GLU A 418 14.01 -36.96 17.55
C GLU A 418 13.02 -37.93 16.88
N GLU A 419 13.55 -38.99 16.26
CA GLU A 419 12.71 -40.10 15.83
C GLU A 419 12.13 -40.74 17.09
N ILE A 420 10.80 -40.76 17.20
CA ILE A 420 10.10 -41.56 18.22
C ILE A 420 10.70 -42.98 18.17
N PRO A 421 11.22 -43.53 19.28
CA PRO A 421 11.93 -44.80 19.24
C PRO A 421 10.95 -45.91 18.87
N SER A 422 10.97 -46.33 17.60
CA SER A 422 10.25 -47.48 17.11
C SER A 422 10.88 -48.78 17.65
N LYS A 423 10.55 -49.15 18.89
CA LYS A 423 10.76 -50.48 19.51
C LYS A 423 12.22 -51.00 19.56
N PRO A 424 12.54 -51.93 20.47
CA PRO A 424 13.91 -52.11 20.95
C PRO A 424 14.83 -52.83 19.95
N LYS A 425 16.08 -52.36 19.92
CA LYS A 425 17.24 -52.92 19.22
C LYS A 425 17.29 -54.44 19.37
N GLN A 426 17.11 -55.16 18.26
CA GLN A 426 17.66 -56.51 18.15
C GLN A 426 19.17 -56.46 17.93
N VAL A 427 19.80 -57.44 18.53
CA VAL A 427 21.23 -57.60 18.79
C VAL A 427 22.06 -57.63 17.51
N LYS A 428 23.22 -56.99 17.58
CA LYS A 428 24.26 -56.99 16.55
C LYS A 428 24.80 -58.40 16.28
N GLU A 429 24.77 -58.82 15.02
CA GLU A 429 25.78 -59.75 14.49
C GLU A 429 26.73 -59.00 13.55
N LYS A 430 28.02 -59.10 13.85
CA LYS A 430 29.12 -58.58 13.03
C LYS A 430 29.36 -59.56 11.88
N MET A 431 29.31 -59.10 10.63
CA MET A 431 30.11 -59.69 9.55
C MET A 431 30.67 -58.63 8.58
N VAL A 432 32.01 -58.57 8.58
CA VAL A 432 32.94 -58.43 7.45
C VAL A 432 32.72 -57.29 6.43
N LYS A 433 33.66 -56.33 6.46
CA LYS A 433 33.94 -55.37 5.38
C LYS A 433 34.25 -56.09 4.06
N LYS A 434 33.61 -55.67 2.97
CA LYS A 434 34.19 -55.75 1.62
C LYS A 434 33.82 -54.51 0.81
N SER A 435 34.86 -53.83 0.35
CA SER A 435 34.80 -52.68 -0.56
C SER A 435 34.25 -53.07 -1.93
N LYS A 436 33.36 -52.25 -2.50
CA LYS A 436 33.44 -51.87 -3.91
C LYS A 436 32.58 -50.64 -4.23
N SER A 437 33.17 -49.79 -5.06
CA SER A 437 32.76 -48.52 -5.63
C SER A 437 31.74 -48.66 -6.77
N SER A 438 30.76 -47.73 -6.84
CA SER A 438 30.09 -47.17 -8.04
C SER A 438 28.74 -46.59 -7.61
N GLU A 439 28.21 -45.43 -7.96
CA GLU A 439 28.60 -44.27 -8.77
C GLU A 439 27.58 -43.18 -8.37
N THR A 440 28.01 -41.95 -8.11
CA THR A 440 27.11 -40.80 -7.96
C THR A 440 26.85 -40.20 -9.34
N TRP A 441 25.62 -40.29 -9.84
CA TRP A 441 25.23 -39.81 -11.18
C TRP A 441 25.17 -38.28 -11.34
N PHE A 442 25.66 -37.49 -10.37
CA PHE A 442 25.67 -36.03 -10.45
C PHE A 442 27.04 -35.49 -10.02
N SER A 443 27.81 -34.98 -10.99
CA SER A 443 29.14 -34.40 -10.77
C SER A 443 29.04 -32.89 -10.72
N TRP A 444 29.27 -32.32 -9.53
CA TRP A 444 29.41 -30.86 -9.33
C TRP A 444 30.49 -30.21 -10.21
N LYS A 445 31.42 -31.00 -10.79
CA LYS A 445 32.40 -30.51 -11.75
C LYS A 445 31.78 -30.06 -13.08
N MET A 446 30.67 -30.65 -13.52
CA MET A 446 29.97 -30.24 -14.74
C MET A 446 29.27 -28.89 -14.58
N VAL A 447 28.71 -28.61 -13.40
CA VAL A 447 28.00 -27.36 -13.10
C VAL A 447 28.98 -26.17 -13.07
N VAL A 448 30.16 -26.36 -12.49
CA VAL A 448 31.20 -25.32 -12.42
C VAL A 448 31.77 -24.98 -13.82
N ILE A 449 31.77 -25.94 -14.75
CA ILE A 449 32.21 -25.71 -16.14
C ILE A 449 31.09 -25.11 -17.00
N GLY A 450 29.82 -25.47 -16.78
CA GLY A 450 28.70 -24.97 -17.58
C GLY A 450 28.32 -23.51 -17.32
N TYR A 451 28.46 -23.04 -16.08
CA TYR A 451 28.00 -21.70 -15.69
C TYR A 451 28.74 -20.54 -16.42
N PRO A 452 30.08 -20.55 -16.56
CA PRO A 452 30.79 -19.50 -17.30
C PRO A 452 30.46 -19.49 -18.78
N PHE A 453 30.31 -20.68 -19.40
CA PHE A 453 29.99 -20.79 -20.83
C PHE A 453 28.57 -20.32 -21.15
N GLY A 454 27.61 -20.68 -20.30
CA GLY A 454 26.23 -20.20 -20.43
C GLY A 454 26.14 -18.67 -20.32
N PHE A 455 26.82 -18.09 -19.34
CA PHE A 455 26.85 -16.63 -19.11
C PHE A 455 27.53 -15.86 -20.26
N LEU A 456 28.65 -16.37 -20.78
CA LEU A 456 29.32 -15.76 -21.92
C LEU A 456 28.50 -15.87 -23.21
N SER A 457 27.78 -16.97 -23.41
CA SER A 457 26.91 -17.16 -24.57
C SER A 457 25.72 -16.20 -24.56
N THR A 458 25.12 -15.91 -23.40
CA THR A 458 24.02 -14.93 -23.30
C THR A 458 24.51 -13.51 -23.50
N ILE A 459 25.69 -13.13 -22.97
CA ILE A 459 26.27 -11.81 -23.23
C ILE A 459 26.58 -11.62 -24.72
N LEU A 460 27.14 -12.64 -25.38
CA LEU A 460 27.42 -12.58 -26.81
C LEU A 460 26.13 -12.47 -27.64
N ALA A 461 25.08 -13.20 -27.26
CA ALA A 461 23.77 -13.09 -27.91
C ALA A 461 23.16 -11.69 -27.76
N LEU A 462 23.27 -11.08 -26.58
CA LEU A 462 22.79 -9.72 -26.31
C LEU A 462 23.58 -8.64 -27.06
N TYR A 463 24.88 -8.87 -27.28
CA TYR A 463 25.74 -7.98 -28.08
C TYR A 463 25.42 -8.07 -29.57
N VAL A 464 25.18 -9.29 -30.09
CA VAL A 464 24.83 -9.51 -31.51
C VAL A 464 23.39 -9.06 -31.82
N SER A 465 22.50 -9.00 -30.82
CA SER A 465 21.12 -8.54 -30.99
C SER A 465 20.92 -7.02 -30.84
N ASP A 466 21.99 -6.21 -30.95
CA ASP A 466 21.98 -4.73 -30.87
C ASP A 466 21.26 -4.16 -29.61
N TYR A 467 21.22 -4.91 -28.51
CA TYR A 467 20.50 -4.51 -27.29
C TYR A 467 21.21 -3.36 -26.53
N PHE A 468 22.46 -3.06 -26.89
CA PHE A 468 23.28 -2.00 -26.31
C PHE A 468 23.57 -0.87 -27.31
N TYR A 469 22.56 -0.38 -28.03
CA TYR A 469 22.65 0.95 -28.65
C TYR A 469 22.17 2.00 -27.64
N ILE A 470 23.14 2.61 -26.96
CA ILE A 470 22.94 3.86 -26.22
C ILE A 470 23.08 4.99 -27.26
N ALA A 471 21.97 5.66 -27.54
CA ALA A 471 21.92 6.99 -28.15
C ALA A 471 20.93 7.85 -27.35
#